data_AF-A0A2H5W1J1-F1
#
_entry.id   AF-A0A2H5W1J1-F1
#
_cell.length_a   1.000
_cell.length_b   1.000
_cell.length_c   1.000
_cell.angle_alpha   90.00
_cell.angle_beta   90.00
_cell.angle_gamma   90.00
#
_symmetry.space_group_name_H-M   'P 1'
#
loop_
_entity.id
_entity.type
_entity.pdbx_description
1 polymer ?
#
loop_
_entity_poly.entity_id
_entity_poly.type
_entity_poly.pdbx_seq_one_letter_code
_entity_poly.pdbx_strand_id
1 'polypeptide(L)'
;MSVYRVNKLLHEVSQDRRLAERLATDPDEVFREYGLSAEEAEAIRNRRLRTLYEWGVNPYILLKGALALGVSVQEYPQRMNQPE
;
A
#
# COMPACT_ATOMS: atom_id res chain seq x y z
N MET A 1 -3.59 11.97 -9.33
CA MET A 1 -2.94 10.99 -8.44
C MET A 1 -1.77 11.66 -7.73
N SER A 2 -1.58 11.39 -6.43
CA SER A 2 -0.45 11.90 -5.65
C SER A 2 0.37 10.72 -5.11
N VAL A 3 1.40 10.35 -5.86
CA VAL A 3 2.37 9.31 -5.50
C VAL A 3 3.00 9.55 -4.12
N TYR A 4 3.12 10.81 -3.71
CA TYR A 4 3.58 11.18 -2.38
C TYR A 4 2.67 10.65 -1.26
N ARG A 5 1.33 10.77 -1.40
CA ARG A 5 0.39 10.33 -0.36
C ARG A 5 0.43 8.80 -0.18
N VAL A 6 0.52 8.08 -1.29
CA VAL A 6 0.67 6.62 -1.28
C VAL A 6 1.99 6.21 -0.64
N ASN A 7 3.11 6.83 -1.03
CA ASN A 7 4.41 6.56 -0.39
C ASN A 7 4.39 6.87 1.11
N LYS A 8 3.77 7.99 1.50
CA LYS A 8 3.65 8.39 2.91
C LYS A 8 2.89 7.33 3.71
N LEU A 9 1.71 6.92 3.24
CA LEU A 9 0.90 5.90 3.92
C LEU A 9 1.67 4.58 4.06
N LEU A 10 2.23 4.07 2.97
CA LEU A 10 2.97 2.80 2.98
C LEU A 10 4.21 2.85 3.87
N HIS A 11 4.90 4.00 3.89
CA HIS A 11 6.02 4.22 4.79
C HIS A 11 5.58 4.21 6.25
N GLU A 12 4.58 5.00 6.62
CA GLU A 12 4.10 5.13 8.01
C GLU A 12 3.50 3.81 8.51
N VAL A 13 2.71 3.10 7.69
CA VAL A 13 2.18 1.76 8.01
C VAL A 13 3.30 0.76 8.28
N SER A 14 4.43 0.88 7.59
CA SER A 14 5.58 -0.02 7.82
C SER A 14 6.32 0.25 9.14
N GLN A 15 6.10 1.41 9.76
CA GLN A 15 6.78 1.81 11.00
C GLN A 15 5.83 1.85 12.20
N ASP A 16 4.52 2.03 11.98
CA ASP A 16 3.51 2.13 13.02
C ASP A 16 2.53 0.96 12.95
N ARG A 17 2.67 0.05 13.92
CA ARG A 17 1.79 -1.12 14.08
C ARG A 17 0.33 -0.73 14.32
N ARG A 18 0.07 0.36 15.06
CA ARG A 18 -1.31 0.82 15.31
C ARG A 18 -1.96 1.30 14.03
N LEU A 19 -1.20 2.00 13.18
CA LEU A 19 -1.69 2.41 11.86
C LEU A 19 -1.94 1.20 10.95
N ALA A 20 -1.07 0.19 10.96
CA ALA A 20 -1.29 -1.06 10.24
C ALA A 20 -2.56 -1.79 10.72
N GLU A 21 -2.79 -1.85 12.03
CA GLU A 21 -4.00 -2.43 12.62
C GLU A 21 -5.24 -1.62 12.21
N ARG A 22 -5.22 -0.29 12.30
CA ARG A 22 -6.30 0.59 11.83
C ARG A 22 -6.61 0.38 10.35
N LEU A 23 -5.59 0.31 9.51
CA LEU A 23 -5.74 0.11 8.08
C LEU A 23 -6.32 -1.28 7.75
N ALA A 24 -6.11 -2.28 8.62
CA ALA A 24 -6.72 -3.59 8.48
C ALA A 24 -8.20 -3.62 8.94
N THR A 25 -8.57 -2.85 9.96
CA THR A 25 -9.93 -2.84 10.53
C THR A 25 -10.87 -1.83 9.88
N ASP A 26 -10.35 -0.64 9.53
CA ASP A 26 -11.10 0.45 8.92
C ASP A 26 -10.24 1.18 7.87
N PRO A 27 -10.04 0.56 6.69
CA PRO A 27 -9.21 1.14 5.65
C PRO A 27 -9.80 2.43 5.07
N ASP A 28 -11.13 2.57 5.02
CA ASP A 28 -11.79 3.73 4.41
C ASP A 28 -11.55 5.02 5.21
N GLU A 29 -11.57 4.94 6.54
CA GLU A 29 -11.19 6.07 7.38
C GLU A 29 -9.74 6.49 7.14
N VAL A 30 -8.81 5.53 7.11
CA VAL A 30 -7.38 5.82 6.87
C VAL A 30 -7.18 6.42 5.47
N PHE A 31 -7.81 5.88 4.43
CA PHE A 31 -7.69 6.42 3.08
C PHE A 31 -8.20 7.86 2.97
N ARG A 32 -9.28 8.18 3.68
CA ARG A 32 -9.84 9.54 3.76
C ARG A 32 -8.91 10.49 4.50
N GLU A 33 -8.30 10.08 5.62
CA GLU A 33 -7.31 10.89 6.37
C GLU A 33 -6.10 11.27 5.50
N TYR A 34 -5.63 10.33 4.67
CA TYR A 34 -4.51 10.57 3.76
C TYR A 34 -4.93 11.26 2.45
N GLY A 35 -6.24 11.43 2.21
CA GLY A 35 -6.79 12.06 1.02
C GLY A 35 -6.47 11.28 -0.26
N LEU A 36 -6.56 9.94 -0.21
CA LEU A 36 -6.36 9.09 -1.38
C LEU A 36 -7.55 9.16 -2.34
N SER A 37 -7.29 9.02 -3.65
CA SER A 37 -8.37 8.78 -4.62
C SER A 37 -8.96 7.37 -4.45
N ALA A 38 -10.13 7.14 -5.04
CA ALA A 38 -10.74 5.81 -5.06
C ALA A 38 -9.82 4.76 -5.71
N GLU A 39 -9.11 5.14 -6.78
CA GLU A 39 -8.16 4.27 -7.48
C GLU A 39 -6.95 3.92 -6.59
N GLU A 40 -6.41 4.92 -5.90
CA GLU A 40 -5.29 4.75 -4.95
C GLU A 40 -5.69 3.83 -3.79
N ALA A 41 -6.87 4.08 -3.20
CA ALA A 41 -7.44 3.26 -2.14
C ALA A 41 -7.64 1.79 -2.59
N GLU A 42 -8.22 1.58 -3.78
CA GLU A 42 -8.45 0.24 -4.33
C GLU A 42 -7.14 -0.51 -4.61
N ALA A 43 -6.12 0.17 -5.13
CA ALA A 43 -4.82 -0.46 -5.38
C ALA A 43 -4.15 -0.93 -4.07
N ILE A 44 -4.23 -0.12 -3.01
CA ILE A 44 -3.68 -0.48 -1.69
C ILE A 44 -4.51 -1.60 -1.04
N ARG A 45 -5.84 -1.47 -1.04
CA ARG A 45 -6.77 -2.47 -0.48
C ARG A 45 -6.55 -3.86 -1.07
N ASN A 46 -6.42 -3.94 -2.39
CA ASN A 46 -6.24 -5.20 -3.09
C ASN A 46 -4.77 -5.63 -3.19
N ARG A 47 -3.84 -4.86 -2.64
CA ARG A 47 -2.39 -5.05 -2.76
C ARG A 47 -1.95 -5.26 -4.21
N ARG A 48 -2.39 -4.38 -5.11
CA ARG A 48 -2.00 -4.35 -6.53
C ARG A 48 -0.57 -3.79 -6.66
N LEU A 49 0.41 -4.58 -6.22
CA LEU A 49 1.80 -4.11 -6.07
C LEU A 49 2.40 -3.66 -7.41
N ARG A 50 2.07 -4.35 -8.50
CA ARG A 50 2.49 -3.97 -9.85
C ARG A 50 1.96 -2.59 -10.25
N THR A 51 0.66 -2.36 -10.08
CA THR A 51 0.02 -1.06 -10.34
C THR A 51 0.65 0.06 -9.51
N LEU A 52 0.85 -0.18 -8.20
CA LEU A 52 1.49 0.78 -7.30
C LEU A 52 2.92 1.12 -7.74
N TYR A 53 3.69 0.12 -8.18
CA TYR A 53 5.02 0.31 -8.74
C TYR A 53 5.00 1.14 -10.02
N GLU A 54 4.09 0.84 -10.95
CA GLU A 54 3.94 1.57 -12.21
C GLU A 54 3.48 3.02 -12.00
N TRP A 55 2.70 3.28 -10.96
CA TRP A 55 2.36 4.64 -10.53
C TRP A 55 3.53 5.39 -9.90
N GLY A 56 4.69 4.77 -9.71
CA GLY A 56 5.91 5.42 -9.23
C GLY A 56 6.10 5.37 -7.72
N VAL A 57 5.41 4.48 -7.00
CA VAL A 57 5.71 4.22 -5.60
C VAL A 57 7.15 3.72 -5.46
N ASN A 58 7.89 4.25 -4.49
CA ASN A 58 9.28 3.89 -4.29
C ASN A 58 9.39 2.38 -3.98
N PRO A 59 10.25 1.60 -4.66
CA PRO A 59 10.28 0.15 -4.51
C PRO A 59 10.59 -0.34 -3.09
N TYR A 60 11.39 0.42 -2.33
CA TYR A 60 11.74 0.07 -0.96
C TYR A 60 10.57 0.34 0.00
N ILE A 61 9.85 1.46 -0.21
CA ILE A 61 8.61 1.76 0.53
C ILE A 61 7.52 0.75 0.17
N LEU A 62 7.38 0.39 -1.11
CA LEU A 62 6.41 -0.59 -1.58
C LEU A 62 6.63 -1.96 -0.93
N LEU A 63 7.88 -2.44 -0.88
CA LEU A 63 8.23 -3.68 -0.21
C LEU A 63 7.86 -3.64 1.27
N LYS A 64 8.33 -2.63 2.01
CA LYS A 64 8.07 -2.50 3.45
C LYS A 64 6.58 -2.36 3.77
N GLY A 65 5.88 -1.54 2.99
CA GLY A 65 4.43 -1.36 3.10
C GLY A 65 3.68 -2.66 2.82
N ALA A 66 4.03 -3.39 1.77
CA ALA A 66 3.41 -4.68 1.45
C ALA A 66 3.57 -5.69 2.58
N LEU A 67 4.77 -5.79 3.18
CA LEU A 67 5.00 -6.64 4.35
C LEU A 67 4.11 -6.26 5.54
N ALA A 68 3.98 -4.95 5.81
CA ALA A 68 3.13 -4.45 6.89
C ALA A 68 1.62 -4.64 6.61
N LEU A 69 1.22 -4.72 5.34
CA LEU A 69 -0.14 -5.06 4.90
C LEU A 69 -0.42 -6.58 4.90
N GLY A 70 0.55 -7.39 5.34
CA GLY A 70 0.43 -8.84 5.47
C GLY A 70 0.81 -9.63 4.21
N VAL A 71 1.41 -8.99 3.19
CA VAL A 71 2.00 -9.73 2.07
C VAL A 71 3.29 -10.38 2.54
N SER A 72 3.42 -11.69 2.42
CA SER A 72 4.68 -12.36 2.77
C SER A 72 5.80 -12.07 1.75
N VAL A 73 7.05 -12.32 2.17
CA VAL A 73 8.22 -12.19 1.30
C VAL A 73 8.11 -13.13 0.08
N GLN A 74 7.48 -14.30 0.22
CA GLN A 74 7.26 -15.23 -0.89
C GLN A 74 6.18 -14.75 -1.87
N GLU A 75 5.13 -14.08 -1.37
CA GLU A 75 4.03 -13.57 -2.20
C GLU A 75 4.39 -12.28 -2.93
N TYR A 76 5.28 -11.46 -2.38
CA TYR A 76 5.68 -10.19 -2.99
C TYR A 76 6.12 -10.32 -4.46
N PRO A 77 7.09 -11.18 -4.84
CA PRO A 77 7.48 -11.33 -6.24
C PRO A 77 6.36 -11.89 -7.11
N GLN A 78 5.46 -12.71 -6.55
CA GLN A 78 4.31 -13.25 -7.29
C GLN A 78 3.34 -12.14 -7.65
N ARG A 79 2.99 -11.27 -6.69
CA ARG A 79 2.09 -10.12 -6.92
C ARG A 79 2.71 -9.04 -7.80
N MET A 80 4.03 -8.87 -7.76
CA MET A 80 4.74 -7.97 -8.68
C MET A 80 4.70 -8.45 -10.15
N ASN A 81 4.62 -9.77 -10.35
CA ASN A 81 4.59 -10.40 -11.67
C ASN A 81 3.18 -10.75 -12.16
N GLN A 82 2.14 -10.48 -11.36
CA GLN A 82 0.75 -10.67 -11.79
C GLN A 82 0.36 -9.61 -12.82
N PRO A 83 -0.20 -10.00 -13.99
CA PRO A 83 -0.84 -9.06 -14.90
C PRO A 83 -2.11 -8.49 -14.24
N GLU A 84 -2.46 -7.24 -14.59
CA GLU A 84 -3.65 -6.55 -14.08
C GLU A 84 -4.97 -7.22 -14.50
#